data_AF-A0A256XR59-F1
#
_entry.id   AF-A0A256XR59-F1
#
_cell.length_a   1.000
_cell.length_b   1.000
_cell.length_c   1.000
_cell.angle_alpha   90.00
_cell.angle_beta   90.00
_cell.angle_gamma   90.00
#
_symmetry.space_group_name_H-M   'P 1'
#
loop_
_entity.id
_entity.type
_entity.pdbx_description
1 polymer ?
#
loop_
_entity_poly.entity_id
_entity_poly.type
_entity_poly.pdbx_seq_one_letter_code
_entity_poly.pdbx_strand_id
1 'polypeptide(L)'
;MGLRKLYFGTAGIPISTPKRDVIAGINQVKDLGLDAMELEFVRRVSLSAERALEVRKVAKQAGVKLTCHGEYYINLNSPDEAKRKK
;
A
#
# COMPACT_ATOMS: atom_id res chain seq x y z
N MET A 1 6.50 -31.43 1.95
CA MET A 1 5.91 -30.15 1.48
C MET A 1 6.03 -29.15 2.62
N GLY A 2 6.80 -28.08 2.44
CA GLY A 2 6.93 -27.04 3.46
C GLY A 2 5.66 -26.19 3.54
N LEU A 3 5.31 -25.75 4.75
CA LEU A 3 4.24 -24.78 4.96
C LEU A 3 4.61 -23.46 4.26
N ARG A 4 3.68 -22.91 3.45
CA ARG A 4 3.83 -21.57 2.88
C ARG A 4 3.65 -20.54 4.00
N LYS A 5 4.55 -19.55 4.08
CA LYS A 5 4.43 -18.44 5.03
C LYS A 5 3.13 -17.68 4.77
N LEU A 6 2.36 -17.41 5.84
CA LEU A 6 1.25 -16.45 5.84
C LEU A 6 1.79 -15.06 6.19
N TYR A 7 1.24 -14.03 5.54
CA TYR A 7 1.61 -12.64 5.76
C TYR A 7 0.43 -11.92 6.39
N PHE A 8 0.67 -11.25 7.52
CA PHE A 8 -0.35 -10.45 8.19
C PHE A 8 -0.03 -8.98 8.05
N GLY A 9 -1.04 -8.15 7.76
CA GLY A 9 -0.83 -6.75 7.45
C GLY A 9 -2.07 -5.90 7.54
N THR A 10 -1.88 -4.59 7.57
CA THR A 10 -2.97 -3.61 7.64
C THR A 10 -3.45 -3.21 6.24
N ALA A 11 -4.75 -2.95 6.12
CA ALA A 11 -5.27 -2.12 5.04
C ALA A 11 -4.91 -0.66 5.38
N GLY A 12 -4.03 -0.06 4.57
CA GLY A 12 -3.56 1.31 4.81
C GLY A 12 -2.48 1.45 5.87
N ILE A 13 -2.15 2.72 6.14
CA ILE A 13 -1.18 3.13 7.15
C ILE A 13 -1.78 2.85 8.54
N PRO A 14 -1.09 2.11 9.44
CA PRO A 14 -1.58 1.83 10.79
C PRO A 14 -1.98 3.11 11.53
N ILE A 15 -3.06 3.06 12.30
CA ILE A 15 -3.59 4.19 13.07
C ILE A 15 -2.56 4.69 14.10
N SER A 16 -1.70 3.80 14.60
CA SER A 16 -0.63 4.14 15.55
C SER A 16 0.56 4.88 14.92
N THR A 17 0.58 5.07 13.60
CA THR A 17 1.71 5.73 12.91
C THR A 17 1.74 7.22 13.28
N PRO A 18 2.81 7.74 13.91
CA PRO A 18 2.85 9.12 14.42
C PRO A 18 2.63 10.18 13.35
N LYS A 19 3.15 9.94 12.14
CA LYS A 19 2.93 10.77 10.96
C LYS A 19 2.32 9.90 9.87
N ARG A 20 1.13 10.25 9.39
CA ARG A 20 0.41 9.48 8.36
C ARG A 20 1.03 9.64 6.97
N ASP A 21 2.20 9.04 6.77
CA ASP A 21 2.84 8.89 5.47
C ASP A 21 3.25 7.42 5.22
N VAL A 22 3.46 7.07 3.94
CA VAL A 22 3.71 5.68 3.53
C VAL A 22 4.98 5.10 4.14
N ILE A 23 6.06 5.89 4.26
CA ILE A 23 7.34 5.39 4.78
C ILE A 23 7.24 5.20 6.29
N ALA A 24 6.65 6.16 7.00
CA ALA A 24 6.36 6.03 8.41
C ALA A 24 5.46 4.81 8.69
N GLY A 25 4.44 4.59 7.84
CA GLY A 25 3.56 3.42 7.93
C GLY A 25 4.31 2.09 7.77
N ILE A 26 5.23 1.99 6.82
CA ILE A 26 6.07 0.79 6.64
C ILE A 26 6.90 0.49 7.88
N ASN A 27 7.53 1.51 8.46
CA ASN A 27 8.31 1.34 9.68
C ASN A 27 7.41 0.94 10.86
N GLN A 28 6.24 1.56 10.98
CA GLN A 28 5.27 1.21 12.00
C GLN A 28 4.78 -0.25 11.87
N VAL A 29 4.55 -0.74 10.65
CA VAL A 29 4.17 -2.15 10.40
C VAL A 29 5.25 -3.10 10.90
N LYS A 30 6.52 -2.79 10.63
CA LYS A 30 7.66 -3.55 11.17
C LYS A 30 7.69 -3.51 12.70
N ASP A 31 7.52 -2.34 13.29
CA ASP A 31 7.56 -2.15 14.76
C ASP A 31 6.41 -2.89 15.46
N LEU A 32 5.26 -3.03 14.78
CA LEU A 32 4.11 -3.83 15.23
C LEU A 32 4.30 -5.35 15.05
N GLY A 33 5.40 -5.80 14.42
CA GLY A 33 5.66 -7.21 14.15
C GLY A 33 4.79 -7.80 13.03
N LEU A 34 4.24 -6.97 12.16
CA LEU A 34 3.45 -7.38 10.99
C LEU A 34 4.33 -7.57 9.76
N ASP A 35 3.83 -8.33 8.78
CA ASP A 35 4.59 -8.68 7.58
C ASP A 35 4.23 -7.84 6.35
N ALA A 36 3.07 -7.19 6.32
CA ALA A 36 2.54 -6.55 5.12
C ALA A 36 1.76 -5.26 5.38
N MET A 37 1.60 -4.45 4.34
CA MET A 37 0.76 -3.25 4.33
C MET A 37 0.16 -3.03 2.94
N GLU A 38 -1.13 -2.75 2.86
CA GLU A 38 -1.78 -2.35 1.62
C GLU A 38 -1.75 -0.83 1.43
N LEU A 39 -1.36 -0.38 0.25
CA LEU A 39 -1.45 1.02 -0.16
C LEU A 39 -2.85 1.30 -0.71
N GLU A 40 -3.59 2.14 0.01
CA GLU A 40 -4.96 2.49 -0.35
C GLU A 40 -4.97 3.75 -1.23
N PHE A 41 -4.96 3.58 -2.56
CA PHE A 41 -5.07 4.70 -3.50
C PHE A 41 -6.51 5.24 -3.67
N VAL A 42 -7.37 5.00 -2.66
CA VAL A 42 -8.82 5.33 -2.54
C VAL A 42 -9.27 6.40 -3.53
N ARG A 43 -8.72 7.61 -3.40
CA ARG A 43 -9.10 8.77 -4.21
C ARG A 43 -8.22 9.03 -5.42
N ARG A 44 -6.93 8.72 -5.31
CA ARG A 44 -5.95 8.90 -6.38
C ARG A 44 -4.70 8.10 -6.08
N VAL A 45 -4.00 7.69 -7.14
CA VAL A 45 -2.60 7.27 -7.04
C VAL A 45 -1.73 8.49 -6.74
N SER A 46 -1.31 8.64 -5.48
CA SER A 46 -0.57 9.81 -4.97
C SER A 46 0.96 9.65 -4.95
N LEU A 47 1.48 8.55 -5.50
CA LEU A 47 2.90 8.22 -5.49
C LEU A 47 3.54 8.58 -6.85
N SER A 48 4.55 9.46 -6.84
CA SER A 48 5.39 9.66 -8.03
C SER A 48 6.29 8.44 -8.27
N ALA A 49 6.86 8.32 -9.47
CA ALA A 49 7.77 7.23 -9.80
C ALA A 49 9.01 7.23 -8.89
N GLU A 50 9.59 8.39 -8.63
CA GLU A 50 10.76 8.57 -7.76
C GLU A 50 10.43 8.17 -6.33
N ARG A 51 9.27 8.64 -5.83
CA ARG A 51 8.79 8.29 -4.48
C ARG A 51 8.47 6.81 -4.35
N ALA A 52 7.97 6.17 -5.40
CA ALA A 52 7.71 4.73 -5.43
C ALA A 52 9.00 3.91 -5.29
N LEU A 53 10.10 4.35 -5.89
CA LEU A 53 11.41 3.70 -5.73
C LEU A 53 11.91 3.77 -4.28
N GLU A 54 11.73 4.92 -3.63
CA GLU A 54 12.08 5.10 -2.22
C GLU A 54 11.23 4.22 -1.31
N VAL A 55 9.91 4.20 -1.53
CA VAL A 55 8.97 3.33 -0.80
C VAL A 55 9.35 1.86 -0.95
N ARG A 56 9.69 1.41 -2.17
CA ARG A 56 10.19 0.05 -2.42
C ARG A 56 11.47 -0.25 -1.64
N LYS A 57 12.41 0.71 -1.59
CA LYS A 57 13.67 0.55 -0.85
C LYS A 57 13.40 0.34 0.64
N VAL A 58 12.57 1.20 1.24
CA VAL A 58 12.23 1.11 2.67
C VAL A 58 11.48 -0.19 2.98
N ALA A 59 10.48 -0.56 2.18
CA ALA A 59 9.74 -1.82 2.37
C ALA A 59 10.65 -3.05 2.37
N LYS A 60 11.60 -3.11 1.44
CA LYS A 60 12.61 -4.18 1.39
C LYS A 60 13.50 -4.19 2.63
N GLN A 61 13.98 -3.03 3.07
CA GLN A 61 14.81 -2.91 4.27
C GLN A 61 14.05 -3.29 5.55
N ALA A 62 12.75 -2.98 5.59
CA ALA A 62 11.88 -3.31 6.72
C ALA A 62 11.40 -4.77 6.70
N GLY A 63 11.54 -5.49 5.59
CA GLY A 63 11.00 -6.84 5.42
C GLY A 63 9.48 -6.87 5.21
N VAL A 64 8.87 -5.72 4.89
CA VAL A 64 7.42 -5.55 4.75
C VAL A 64 7.00 -5.75 3.30
N LYS A 65 5.98 -6.58 3.07
CA LYS A 65 5.34 -6.75 1.77
C LYS A 65 4.33 -5.64 1.53
N LEU A 66 4.35 -5.07 0.33
CA LEU A 66 3.36 -4.07 -0.07
C LEU A 66 2.40 -4.67 -1.09
N THR A 67 1.11 -4.44 -0.88
CA THR A 67 0.05 -4.58 -1.89
C THR A 67 -0.52 -3.19 -2.18
N CYS A 68 -1.36 -3.09 -3.20
CA CYS A 68 -2.13 -1.88 -3.43
C CYS A 68 -3.46 -2.23 -4.10
N HIS A 69 -4.44 -1.37 -3.90
CA HIS A 69 -5.65 -1.37 -4.71
C HIS A 69 -5.76 -0.05 -5.47
N GLY A 70 -6.43 -0.11 -6.62
CA GLY A 70 -6.66 1.06 -7.47
C GLY A 70 -7.58 2.09 -6.82
N GLU A 71 -7.63 3.27 -7.44
CA GLU A 71 -8.55 4.34 -7.06
C GLU A 71 -10.00 3.96 -7.40
N TYR A 72 -10.95 4.35 -6.54
CA TYR A 72 -12.36 3.99 -6.70
C TYR A 72 -13.06 4.75 -7.83
N TYR A 73 -12.44 5.80 -8.36
CA TYR A 73 -13.03 6.63 -9.40
C TYR A 73 -12.98 5.99 -10.79
N ILE A 74 -12.15 4.96 -10.99
CA ILE A 74 -12.08 4.20 -12.25
C ILE A 74 -12.98 2.97 -12.14
N ASN A 75 -14.16 3.05 -12.76
CA ASN A 75 -15.06 1.93 -12.91
C ASN A 75 -14.97 1.37 -14.33
N LEU A 76 -14.15 0.34 -14.51
CA LEU A 76 -13.96 -0.33 -15.81
C LEU A 76 -15.23 -0.98 -16.38
N ASN A 77 -16.24 -1.22 -15.54
CA ASN A 77 -17.53 -1.78 -15.93
C ASN A 77 -18.61 -0.70 -16.15
N SER A 78 -18.26 0.58 -16.04
CA SER A 78 -19.20 1.68 -16.26
C SER A 78 -19.60 1.77 -17.74
N PRO A 79 -20.89 2.00 -18.08
CA PRO A 79 -21.27 2.37 -19.44
C PRO A 79 -20.80 3.79 -19.82
N ASP A 80 -20.67 4.67 -18.82
CA ASP A 80 -20.15 6.02 -18.96
C ASP A 80 -18.62 5.99 -19.10
N GLU A 81 -18.12 6.50 -20.24
CA GLU A 81 -16.70 6.54 -20.59
C GLU A 81 -15.87 7.45 -19.69
N ALA A 82 -16.45 8.53 -19.15
CA ALA A 82 -15.76 9.44 -18.25
C ALA A 82 -15.34 8.73 -16.95
N LYS A 83 -16.09 7.70 -16.53
CA LYS A 83 -15.79 6.88 -15.33
C LYS A 83 -14.80 5.75 -15.60
N ARG A 84 -14.40 5.50 -16.87
CA ARG A 84 -13.40 4.47 -17.22
C ARG A 84 -11.99 5.03 -17.37
N LYS A 85 -11.84 6.36 -17.39
CA LYS A 85 -10.59 7.06 -17.70
C LYS A 85 -10.06 7.80 -16.47
N LYS A 86 -8.73 7.88 -16.37
CA LYS A 86 -7.99 8.62 -15.35
C LYS A 86 -7.74 10.06 -15.77
#